data_AF-A0A5R9AM63-F1
#
_entry.id   AF-A0A5R9AM63-F1
#
_cell.length_a   1.000
_cell.length_b   1.000
_cell.length_c   1.000
_cell.angle_alpha   90.00
_cell.angle_beta   90.00
_cell.angle_gamma   90.00
#
_symmetry.space_group_name_H-M   'P 1'
#
loop_
_entity.id
_entity.type
_entity.pdbx_description
1 polymer ?
#
loop_
_entity_poly.entity_id
_entity_poly.type
_entity_poly.pdbx_seq_one_letter_code
_entity_poly.pdbx_strand_id
1 'polypeptide(L)'
;MKRIFIMDDDGLKEYVPLESLQKQKDSVIEKPAEEVSTEEELLTIADLVRKFKVTRPTIYAWMNKGLLKKIALGGRVLFHPDDINELIKRMRTASS
;
A
#
# COMPACT_ATOMS: atom_id res chain seq x y z
N MET A 1 -20.40 19.23 -16.51
CA MET A 1 -19.90 18.23 -17.48
C MET A 1 -20.41 18.59 -18.86
N LYS A 2 -19.53 18.61 -19.87
CA LYS A 2 -19.93 18.90 -21.26
C LYS A 2 -20.47 17.59 -21.86
N ARG A 3 -21.73 17.59 -22.31
CA ARG A 3 -22.34 16.47 -23.05
C ARG A 3 -22.05 16.69 -24.54
N ILE A 4 -21.56 15.67 -25.23
CA ILE A 4 -21.30 15.72 -26.67
C ILE A 4 -22.39 14.89 -27.34
N PHE A 5 -23.10 15.50 -28.27
CA PHE A 5 -24.10 14.84 -29.08
C PHE A 5 -23.61 14.77 -30.53
N ILE A 6 -23.75 13.63 -31.16
CA ILE A 6 -23.40 13.40 -32.56
C ILE A 6 -24.70 13.06 -33.30
N MET A 7 -24.92 13.65 -34.47
CA MET A 7 -26.04 13.30 -35.36
C MET A 7 -25.53 12.37 -36.44
N ASP A 8 -26.12 11.18 -36.53
CA ASP A 8 -25.92 10.25 -37.65
C ASP A 8 -27.24 10.13 -38.45
N ASP A 9 -27.26 9.38 -39.55
CA ASP A 9 -28.44 9.26 -40.46
C ASP A 9 -29.71 8.74 -39.76
N ASP A 10 -29.58 8.03 -38.63
CA ASP A 10 -30.70 7.53 -37.82
C ASP A 10 -31.11 8.49 -36.67
N GLY A 11 -30.52 9.68 -36.60
CA GLY A 11 -30.86 10.73 -35.63
C GLY A 11 -29.78 11.03 -34.58
N LEU A 12 -30.16 11.82 -33.59
CA LEU A 12 -29.24 12.46 -32.62
C LEU A 12 -28.91 11.51 -31.46
N LYS A 13 -27.65 11.09 -31.35
CA LYS A 13 -27.17 10.16 -30.33
C LYS A 13 -26.20 10.83 -29.37
N GLU A 14 -26.38 10.62 -28.07
CA GLU A 14 -25.43 11.11 -27.06
C GLU A 14 -24.14 10.29 -27.13
N TYR A 15 -23.02 10.95 -27.43
CA TYR A 15 -21.71 10.33 -27.47
C TYR A 15 -21.08 10.42 -26.08
N VAL A 16 -20.99 9.27 -25.42
CA VAL A 16 -20.25 9.12 -24.16
C VAL A 16 -18.88 8.55 -24.51
N PRO A 17 -17.77 9.29 -24.31
CA PRO A 17 -16.42 8.77 -24.55
C PRO A 17 -16.16 7.51 -23.72
N LEU A 18 -15.63 6.47 -24.37
CA LEU A 18 -15.38 5.14 -23.78
C LEU A 18 -14.46 5.20 -22.54
N GLU A 19 -13.65 6.26 -22.42
CA GLU A 19 -12.78 6.52 -21.27
C GLU A 19 -13.56 6.76 -19.97
N SER A 20 -14.85 7.10 -20.02
CA SER A 20 -15.67 7.29 -18.82
C SER A 20 -16.18 5.98 -18.19
N LEU A 21 -16.14 4.86 -18.92
CA LEU A 21 -16.58 3.55 -18.41
C LEU A 21 -15.47 2.79 -17.65
N GLN A 22 -14.22 3.23 -17.72
CA GLN A 22 -13.09 2.59 -17.04
C GLN A 22 -12.95 3.01 -15.56
N LYS A 23 -13.77 3.94 -15.06
CA LYS A 23 -13.64 4.45 -13.69
C LYS A 23 -14.42 3.64 -12.64
N GLN A 24 -15.05 2.53 -13.00
CA GLN A 24 -15.91 1.76 -12.09
C GLN A 24 -15.67 0.25 -12.05
N LYS A 25 -14.58 -0.27 -12.64
CA LYS A 25 -14.40 -1.73 -12.65
C LYS A 25 -12.97 -2.27 -12.59
N ASP A 26 -12.07 -1.62 -11.86
CA ASP A 26 -10.90 -2.31 -11.29
C ASP A 26 -10.68 -1.86 -9.84
N SER A 27 -11.63 -2.25 -9.00
CA SER A 27 -11.39 -2.56 -7.59
C SER A 27 -10.66 -3.90 -7.49
N VAL A 28 -9.48 -3.99 -8.08
CA VAL A 28 -8.51 -5.04 -7.79
C VAL A 28 -7.33 -4.31 -7.20
N ILE A 29 -7.05 -4.63 -5.94
CA ILE A 29 -5.84 -4.21 -5.26
C ILE A 29 -4.70 -4.84 -6.06
N GLU A 30 -4.16 -4.10 -7.03
CA GLU A 30 -2.91 -4.43 -7.67
C GLU A 30 -1.83 -4.38 -6.59
N LYS A 31 -1.54 -5.55 -6.02
CA LYS A 31 -0.27 -5.83 -5.37
C LYS A 31 0.77 -5.65 -6.48
N PRO A 32 1.65 -4.62 -6.44
CA PRO A 32 2.75 -4.58 -7.37
C PRO A 32 3.59 -5.83 -7.14
N ALA A 33 3.97 -6.46 -8.25
CA ALA A 33 4.75 -7.68 -8.32
C ALA A 33 5.87 -7.69 -7.28
N GLU A 34 5.91 -8.73 -6.46
CA GLU A 34 7.13 -9.10 -5.74
C GLU A 34 8.05 -9.74 -6.79
N GLU A 35 8.77 -8.88 -7.52
CA GLU A 35 10.08 -9.27 -8.02
C GLU A 35 10.91 -9.62 -6.80
N VAL A 36 11.12 -10.91 -6.58
CA VAL A 36 11.90 -11.43 -5.45
C VAL A 36 13.37 -11.18 -5.78
N SER A 37 13.81 -9.93 -5.66
CA SER A 37 15.23 -9.62 -5.59
C SER A 37 15.75 -10.18 -4.27
N THR A 38 16.66 -11.15 -4.37
CA THR A 38 17.32 -11.84 -3.26
C THR A 38 18.38 -10.97 -2.60
N GLU A 39 17.99 -9.75 -2.22
CA GLU A 39 18.71 -8.89 -1.30
C GLU A 39 17.70 -8.64 -0.17
N GLU A 40 18.02 -9.01 1.07
CA GLU A 40 17.09 -8.91 2.21
C GLU A 40 16.48 -7.50 2.30
N GLU A 41 15.30 -7.33 1.72
CA GLU A 41 14.76 -6.01 1.46
C GLU A 41 14.34 -5.38 2.79
N LEU A 42 15.16 -4.45 3.26
CA LEU A 42 14.91 -3.74 4.49
C LEU A 42 13.63 -2.90 4.34
N LEU A 43 12.75 -3.02 5.33
CA LEU A 43 11.45 -2.38 5.29
C LEU A 43 11.53 -0.94 5.80
N THR A 44 10.79 -0.02 5.17
CA THR A 44 10.64 1.36 5.64
C THR A 44 9.47 1.49 6.60
N ILE A 45 9.39 2.63 7.29
CA ILE A 45 8.21 2.98 8.13
C ILE A 45 6.90 2.93 7.31
N ALA A 46 6.93 3.34 6.04
CA ALA A 46 5.76 3.32 5.18
C ALA A 46 5.28 1.89 4.92
N ASP A 47 6.21 0.94 4.79
CA ASP A 47 5.90 -0.47 4.57
C ASP A 47 5.29 -1.08 5.83
N LEU A 48 5.82 -0.75 7.01
CA LEU A 48 5.26 -1.19 8.29
C LEU A 48 3.84 -0.65 8.51
N VAL A 49 3.60 0.63 8.19
CA VAL A 49 2.25 1.24 8.23
C VAL A 49 1.27 0.44 7.36
N ARG A 50 1.65 0.11 6.12
CA ARG A 50 0.80 -0.67 5.21
C ARG A 50 0.60 -2.12 5.68
N LYS A 51 1.63 -2.73 6.27
CA LYS A 51 1.65 -4.13 6.73
C LYS A 51 0.79 -4.33 7.98
N PHE A 52 0.96 -3.47 8.98
CA PHE A 52 0.27 -3.58 10.27
C PHE A 52 -1.09 -2.86 10.29
N LYS A 53 -1.40 -2.05 9.26
CA LYS A 53 -2.61 -1.21 9.22
C LYS A 53 -2.70 -0.26 10.41
N VAL A 54 -1.55 0.29 10.82
CA VAL A 54 -1.44 1.26 11.92
C VAL A 54 -0.89 2.59 11.43
N THR A 55 -0.93 3.61 12.28
CA THR A 55 -0.42 4.95 11.94
C THR A 55 1.08 5.06 12.18
N ARG A 56 1.74 6.06 11.55
CA ARG A 56 3.16 6.37 11.80
C ARG A 56 3.47 6.63 13.29
N PRO A 57 2.65 7.40 14.04
CA PRO A 57 2.81 7.54 15.49
C PRO A 57 2.88 6.20 16.24
N THR A 58 2.07 5.21 15.86
CA THR A 58 2.12 3.88 16.48
C THR A 58 3.46 3.19 16.22
N ILE A 59 3.99 3.27 15.00
CA ILE A 59 5.32 2.72 14.67
C ILE A 59 6.41 3.43 15.49
N TYR A 60 6.37 4.76 15.60
CA TYR A 60 7.31 5.50 16.44
C TYR A 60 7.20 5.11 17.92
N ALA A 61 5.99 4.89 18.43
CA ALA A 61 5.80 4.41 19.79
C ALA A 61 6.42 3.01 20.00
N TRP A 62 6.30 2.10 19.03
CA TRP A 62 6.95 0.79 19.09
C TRP A 62 8.48 0.88 19.06
N MET A 63 9.04 1.77 18.25
CA MET A 63 10.48 2.05 18.24
C MET A 63 10.94 2.60 19.60
N ASN A 64 10.23 3.57 20.16
CA ASN A 64 10.57 4.19 21.45
C ASN A 64 10.44 3.20 22.62
N LYS A 65 9.54 2.22 22.52
CA LYS A 65 9.38 1.12 23.47
C LYS A 65 10.39 -0.01 23.28
N GLY A 66 11.25 0.06 22.25
CA GLY A 66 12.21 -1.00 21.94
C GLY A 66 11.59 -2.28 21.35
N LEU A 67 10.33 -2.22 20.91
CA LEU A 67 9.63 -3.35 20.28
C LEU A 67 10.08 -3.57 18.83
N LEU A 68 10.58 -2.51 18.18
CA LEU A 68 11.11 -2.54 16.83
C LEU A 68 12.55 -2.03 16.83
N LYS A 69 13.47 -2.85 16.32
CA LYS A 69 14.87 -2.46 16.14
C LYS A 69 15.03 -1.68 14.85
N LYS A 70 15.48 -0.43 14.96
CA LYS A 70 15.70 0.45 13.82
C LYS A 70 17.13 0.35 13.30
N ILE A 71 17.29 0.37 11.99
CA ILE A 71 18.57 0.46 11.30
C ILE A 71 18.62 1.85 10.64
N ALA A 72 19.59 2.68 11.03
CA ALA A 72 19.83 3.97 10.39
C ALA A 72 20.84 3.78 9.26
N LEU A 73 20.41 3.94 8.00
CA LEU A 73 21.26 3.76 6.82
C LEU A 73 20.99 4.90 5.84
N GLY A 74 22.02 5.68 5.51
CA GLY A 74 21.91 6.78 4.55
C GLY A 74 20.84 7.83 4.91
N GLY A 75 20.64 8.11 6.20
CA GLY A 75 19.62 9.05 6.68
C GLY A 75 18.18 8.50 6.66
N ARG A 76 17.99 7.23 6.27
CA ARG A 76 16.70 6.54 6.33
C ARG A 76 16.64 5.63 7.55
N VAL A 77 15.41 5.42 8.03
CA VAL A 77 15.11 4.46 9.08
C VAL A 77 14.49 3.23 8.45
N LEU A 78 15.17 2.10 8.60
CA LEU A 78 14.84 0.82 8.00
C LEU A 78 14.71 -0.27 9.07
N PHE A 79 14.11 -1.41 8.71
CA PHE A 79 13.82 -2.52 9.62
C PHE A 79 14.11 -3.86 8.95
N HIS A 80 14.73 -4.78 9.68
CA HIS A 80 14.96 -6.13 9.19
C HIS A 80 13.64 -6.92 9.17
N PRO A 81 13.34 -7.70 8.11
CA PRO A 81 12.12 -8.50 8.06
C PRO A 81 12.00 -9.49 9.24
N ASP A 82 13.12 -10.04 9.73
CA ASP A 82 13.09 -10.95 10.89
C ASP A 82 12.63 -10.28 12.17
N ASP A 83 13.08 -9.05 12.45
CA ASP A 83 12.63 -8.28 13.62
C ASP A 83 11.10 -8.05 13.56
N ILE A 84 10.57 -7.84 12.35
CA ILE A 84 9.12 -7.71 12.12
C ILE A 84 8.39 -9.02 12.40
N ASN A 85 8.96 -10.15 11.96
CA ASN A 85 8.38 -11.48 12.20
C ASN A 85 8.38 -11.84 13.68
N GLU A 86 9.46 -11.52 14.41
CA GLU A 86 9.51 -11.67 15.87
C GLU A 86 8.43 -10.85 16.58
N LEU A 87 8.24 -9.59 16.18
CA LEU A 87 7.20 -8.75 16.74
C LEU A 87 5.81 -9.38 16.57
N ILE A 88 5.51 -9.88 15.36
CA ILE A 88 4.25 -10.56 15.06
C ILE A 88 4.06 -11.79 15.95
N LYS A 89 5.12 -12.59 16.14
CA LYS A 89 5.09 -13.76 17.02
C LYS A 89 4.79 -13.36 18.47
N ARG A 90 5.48 -12.35 19.00
CA ARG A 90 5.26 -11.82 20.36
C ARG A 90 3.84 -11.30 20.57
N MET A 91 3.29 -10.57 19.59
CA MET A 91 1.92 -10.05 19.66
C MET A 91 0.88 -11.17 19.70
N ARG A 92 1.07 -12.25 18.93
CA ARG A 92 0.17 -13.41 18.94
C ARG A 92 0.19 -14.15 20.28
N THR A 93 1.37 -14.35 20.87
CA THR A 93 1.51 -15.04 22.14
C THR A 93 0.95 -14.26 23.33
N ALA A 94 0.96 -12.93 23.28
CA ALA A 94 0.41 -12.10 24.35
C ALA A 94 -1.13 -12.07 24.37
N SER A 95 -1.77 -12.52 23.30
CA SER A 95 -3.23 -12.59 23.16
C SER A 95 -3.83 -13.98 23.38
N SER A 96 -3.00 -14.97 23.73
CA SER A 96 -3.41 -16.34 24.10
C SER A 96 -3.31 -16.53 25.61
#